data_AF-A0A0E0RAB9-F1
#
_entry.id   AF-A0A0E0RAB9-F1
#
_cell.length_a   1.000
_cell.length_b   1.000
_cell.length_c   1.000
_cell.angle_alpha   90.00
_cell.angle_beta   90.00
_cell.angle_gamma   90.00
#
_symmetry.space_group_name_H-M   'P 1'
#
loop_
_entity.id
_entity.type
_entity.pdbx_description
1 polymer ?
#
loop_
_entity_poly.entity_id
_entity_poly.type
_entity_poly.pdbx_seq_one_letter_code
_entity_poly.pdbx_strand_id
1 'polypeptide(L)' 'MASTPALGDNDVVQRHATAEVDLPLLSYVEVYLNCRGVTGRQVEEAKVALRQVERTHPNIPAIRVLLG' A
#
# COMPACT_ATOMS: atom_id res chain seq x y z
N MET A 1 13.76 40.45 46.66
CA MET A 1 14.04 39.01 46.53
C MET A 1 13.68 38.64 45.10
N ALA A 2 14.68 38.44 44.25
CA ALA A 2 14.49 38.09 42.83
C ALA A 2 14.62 36.57 42.70
N SER A 3 13.57 35.91 42.20
CA SER A 3 13.58 34.47 41.95
C SER A 3 13.94 34.21 40.49
N THR A 4 15.11 33.65 40.26
CA THR A 4 15.57 33.10 38.99
C THR A 4 14.76 31.83 38.67
N PRO A 5 14.25 31.62 37.45
CA PRO A 5 13.79 30.29 37.06
C PRO A 5 14.99 29.45 36.60
N ALA A 6 15.12 28.27 37.20
CA ALA A 6 16.08 27.26 36.78
C ALA A 6 15.67 26.72 35.40
N LEU A 7 16.58 26.86 34.43
CA LEU A 7 16.48 26.26 33.11
C LEU A 7 16.84 24.78 33.25
N GLY A 8 15.85 23.96 33.59
CA GLY A 8 15.97 22.50 33.71
C GLY A 8 15.76 21.82 32.36
N ASP A 9 16.85 21.24 31.88
CA ASP A 9 16.95 20.00 31.13
C ASP A 9 16.18 19.85 29.82
N ASN A 10 16.97 19.93 28.76
CA ASN A 10 16.66 19.52 27.40
C ASN A 10 16.32 18.02 27.36
N ASP A 11 15.05 17.66 27.56
CA ASP A 11 14.50 16.44 26.97
C ASP A 11 14.33 16.67 25.48
N VAL A 12 15.45 16.56 24.75
CA VAL A 12 15.44 16.26 23.32
C VAL A 12 14.81 14.89 23.21
N VAL A 13 13.47 14.86 23.11
CA VAL A 13 12.76 13.70 22.57
C VAL A 13 13.26 13.57 21.15
N GLN A 14 14.30 12.76 21.00
CA GLN A 14 14.86 12.33 19.73
C GLN A 14 13.74 11.53 19.06
N ARG A 15 12.88 12.26 18.34
CA ARG A 15 11.89 11.68 17.46
C ARG A 15 12.69 10.81 16.52
N HIS A 16 12.57 9.50 16.70
CA HIS A 16 13.12 8.52 15.79
C HIS A 16 12.54 8.88 14.44
N ALA A 17 13.35 9.54 13.61
CA ALA A 17 13.03 9.70 12.21
C ALA A 17 12.94 8.28 11.69
N THR A 18 11.72 7.81 11.47
CA THR A 18 11.48 6.69 10.57
C THR A 18 12.12 7.14 9.27
N ALA A 19 13.30 6.59 8.95
CA ALA A 19 13.83 6.71 7.61
C ALA A 19 12.69 6.26 6.70
N GLU A 20 12.11 7.19 5.94
CA GLU A 20 11.20 6.84 4.86
C GLU A 20 12.03 5.96 3.93
N VAL A 21 11.86 4.65 4.09
CA VAL A 21 12.35 3.71 3.10
C VAL A 21 11.47 4.00 1.90
N ASP A 22 12.04 4.74 0.93
CA ASP A 22 11.43 5.06 -0.35
C ASP A 22 11.33 3.76 -1.17
N LEU A 23 10.43 2.87 -0.72
CA LEU A 23 10.16 1.60 -1.37
C LEU A 23 9.42 1.92 -2.67
N PRO A 24 9.85 1.35 -3.82
CA PRO A 24 9.19 1.61 -5.09
C PRO A 24 7.71 1.22 -4.98
N LEU A 25 6.82 2.20 -5.17
CA LEU A 25 5.39 1.98 -5.11
C LEU A 25 4.96 1.15 -6.34
N LEU A 26 4.45 -0.06 -6.10
CA LEU A 26 3.76 -0.82 -7.13
C LEU A 26 2.52 -0.04 -7.59
N SER A 27 2.61 0.54 -8.79
CA SER A 27 1.56 1.39 -9.36
C SER A 27 0.65 0.65 -10.34
N TYR A 28 1.11 -0.45 -10.93
CA TYR A 28 0.40 -1.16 -11.97
C TYR A 28 0.76 -2.66 -12.03
N VAL A 29 -0.25 -3.49 -12.32
CA VAL A 29 -0.11 -4.93 -12.54
C VAL A 29 -0.94 -5.34 -13.77
N GLU A 30 -0.34 -6.12 -14.66
CA GLU A 30 -1.04 -6.76 -15.77
C GLU A 30 -1.27 -8.23 -15.45
N VAL A 31 -2.52 -8.69 -15.57
CA VAL A 31 -2.92 -10.06 -15.28
C VAL A 31 -3.52 -10.67 -16.52
N TYR A 32 -2.92 -11.76 -17.00
CA TYR A 32 -3.44 -12.55 -18.11
C TYR A 32 -4.28 -13.72 -17.58
N LEU A 33 -5.57 -13.75 -17.93
CA LEU A 33 -6.46 -14.86 -17.63
C LEU A 33 -6.61 -15.73 -18.87
N ASN A 34 -6.04 -16.92 -18.83
CA ASN A 34 -6.30 -17.96 -19.83
C ASN A 34 -7.74 -18.45 -19.66
N CYS A 35 -8.58 -18.17 -20.63
CA CYS A 35 -10.01 -18.44 -20.60
C CYS A 35 -10.38 -19.68 -21.45
N ARG A 36 -9.40 -20.50 -21.86
CA ARG A 36 -9.70 -21.74 -22.58
C ARG A 36 -10.43 -22.72 -21.67
N GLY A 37 -11.67 -23.05 -22.04
CA GLY A 37 -12.49 -24.07 -21.36
C GLY A 37 -13.08 -23.62 -20.02
N VAL A 38 -13.02 -22.32 -19.69
CA VAL A 38 -13.67 -21.77 -18.49
C VAL A 38 -15.04 -21.20 -18.83
N THR A 39 -15.91 -21.16 -17.83
CA THR A 39 -17.22 -20.51 -17.92
C THR A 39 -17.10 -19.01 -17.68
N GLY A 40 -18.05 -18.22 -18.20
CA GLY A 40 -18.11 -16.78 -17.91
C GLY A 40 -18.20 -16.47 -16.41
N ARG A 41 -18.85 -17.35 -15.63
CA ARG A 41 -18.90 -17.22 -14.17
C ARG A 41 -17.53 -17.31 -13.52
N GLN A 42 -16.70 -18.26 -13.92
CA GLN A 42 -15.34 -18.41 -13.39
C GLN A 42 -14.45 -17.21 -13.72
N VAL A 43 -14.62 -16.63 -14.92
CA VAL A 43 -13.92 -15.40 -15.30
C VAL A 43 -14.34 -14.23 -14.41
N GLU A 44 -15.63 -14.10 -14.11
CA GLU A 44 -16.10 -13.03 -13.22
C GLU A 44 -15.66 -13.23 -11.77
N GLU A 45 -15.64 -14.46 -11.27
CA GLU A 45 -15.08 -14.78 -9.95
C GLU A 45 -13.60 -14.36 -9.86
N ALA A 46 -12.79 -14.63 -10.90
CA ALA A 46 -11.40 -14.19 -10.97
C ALA A 46 -11.27 -12.65 -10.98
N LYS A 47 -12.11 -11.94 -11.76
CA LYS A 47 -12.12 -10.47 -11.77
C LYS A 47 -12.52 -9.87 -10.43
N VAL A 48 -13.48 -10.48 -9.72
CA VAL A 48 -13.87 -10.04 -8.37
C VAL A 48 -12.71 -10.23 -7.39
N ALA A 49 -12.02 -11.37 -7.44
CA ALA A 49 -10.84 -11.60 -6.62
C ALA A 49 -9.73 -10.57 -6.89
N LEU A 50 -9.47 -10.24 -8.15
CA LEU A 50 -8.49 -9.21 -8.53
C LEU A 50 -8.87 -7.81 -8.00
N ARG A 51 -10.16 -7.44 -8.09
CA ARG A 51 -10.65 -6.18 -7.48
C ARG A 51 -10.49 -6.16 -5.97
N GLN A 52 -10.56 -7.31 -5.31
CA GLN A 52 -10.29 -7.39 -3.88
C GLN A 52 -8.81 -7.15 -3.60
N VAL A 53 -7.90 -7.77 -4.38
CA VAL A 53 -6.45 -7.56 -4.26
C VAL A 53 -6.09 -6.09 -4.40
N GLU A 54 -6.58 -5.42 -5.46
CA GLU A 54 -6.40 -3.98 -5.70
C GLU A 54 -6.77 -3.15 -4.47
N ARG A 55 -7.95 -3.39 -3.89
CA ARG A 55 -8.46 -2.63 -2.74
C ARG A 55 -7.69 -2.90 -1.44
N THR A 56 -7.12 -4.08 -1.29
CA THR A 56 -6.36 -4.46 -0.08
C THR A 56 -4.90 -4.05 -0.13
N HIS A 57 -4.36 -3.79 -1.31
CA HIS A 57 -2.95 -3.44 -1.45
C HIS A 57 -2.70 -2.01 -0.94
N PRO A 58 -1.67 -1.77 -0.11
CA PRO A 58 -1.39 -0.46 0.47
C PRO A 58 -1.24 0.67 -0.55
N ASN A 59 -0.72 0.34 -1.73
CA ASN A 59 -0.48 1.30 -2.82
C ASN A 59 -1.59 1.34 -3.88
N ILE A 60 -2.67 0.57 -3.72
CA ILE A 60 -3.83 0.50 -4.64
C ILE A 60 -3.40 0.49 -6.12
N PRO A 61 -2.69 -0.55 -6.58
CA PRO A 61 -2.14 -0.59 -7.92
C PRO A 61 -3.27 -0.73 -8.94
N ALA A 62 -3.12 -0.08 -10.09
CA ALA A 62 -4.03 -0.31 -11.20
C ALA A 62 -3.86 -1.75 -11.72
N ILE A 63 -4.94 -2.54 -11.75
CA ILE A 63 -4.92 -3.89 -12.31
C ILE A 63 -5.61 -3.89 -13.68
N ARG A 64 -4.87 -4.22 -14.74
CA ARG A 64 -5.45 -4.50 -16.06
C ARG A 64 -5.51 -6.00 -16.30
N VAL A 65 -6.71 -6.45 -16.68
CA VAL A 65 -6.98 -7.86 -16.98
C VAL A 65 -6.99 -8.03 -18.50
N LEU A 66 -6.11 -8.89 -18.99
CA LEU A 66 -6.10 -9.37 -20.37
C LEU A 66 -6.76 -10.75 -20.41
N LEU A 67 -7.69 -10.94 -21.34
CA LEU A 67 -8.34 -12.23 -21.57
C LEU A 67 -7.76 -12.85 -22.83
N GLY A 68 -7.47 -14.14 -22.81
CA GLY A 68 -7.22 -14.90 -24.02
C GLY A 68 -7.21 -16.39 -23.79
#